data_AF-U1QKK8-F1
#
_entry.id   AF-U1QKK8-F1
#
_cell.length_a   1.000
_cell.length_b   1.000
_cell.length_c   1.000
_cell.angle_alpha   90.00
_cell.angle_beta   90.00
_cell.angle_gamma   90.00
#
_symmetry.space_group_name_H-M   'P 1'
#
loop_
_entity.id
_entity.type
_entity.pdbx_description
1 polymer ?
#
loop_
_entity_poly.entity_id
_entity_poly.type
_entity_poly.pdbx_seq_one_letter_code
_entity_poly.pdbx_strand_id
1 'polypeptide(L)'
;RAHEPEGQRRRHVRRALEIYLSLRTAGVVTHVSSAQAAADGRPRLRPAVDLPADFALNQPLAPFALAAMDLLNVDAPEHTVDVVSIVEATLDDPRPLLYAQQRAARGEAIAAMKAEGMDYEERMAALEEVTWPQPLAELLTPALEMYKQANPWIAEHELAPKSVVREMVENAMTFSDLISRYDLGRSEGVVLRYLTDAYRALRQVVPEEHRTPEVTELIDWLGALVRAVDSSLLDEWEALGQVQAGKAGEVAGLLDGDRPGADDSSGVERAFGAGEDGTVAFTRNRHAFRVAVRREMFRRVELMARDDVEALGRLDASSGWGEDRWDEVLGRYWDEYDWIGTDTSARAISLAPLDEAPDETALAAAGVSERLRDALEASGRQVWLATQVLEDPDGDHDWRLTALVDLAECDRDERAVVHLLSVGPQQG
;
A
#
# COMPACT_ATOMS: atom_id res chain seq x y z
N ARG A 1 -0.66 -28.03 -34.13
CA ARG A 1 0.11 -29.19 -34.66
C ARG A 1 1.58 -28.93 -34.35
N ALA A 2 2.15 -29.54 -33.33
CA ALA A 2 3.58 -29.42 -33.03
C ALA A 2 4.37 -30.48 -33.83
N HIS A 3 5.40 -30.07 -34.57
CA HIS A 3 6.31 -30.96 -35.33
C HIS A 3 7.38 -31.58 -34.40
N GLU A 4 6.96 -32.08 -33.24
CA GLU A 4 7.87 -32.63 -32.23
C GLU A 4 7.74 -34.17 -32.10
N PRO A 5 8.80 -34.87 -31.63
CA PRO A 5 8.79 -36.30 -31.37
C PRO A 5 7.67 -36.74 -30.41
N GLU A 6 7.16 -37.96 -30.55
CA GLU A 6 6.04 -38.47 -29.75
C GLU A 6 6.27 -38.39 -28.23
N GLY A 7 7.50 -38.58 -27.77
CA GLY A 7 7.86 -38.47 -26.34
C GLY A 7 7.65 -37.06 -25.77
N GLN A 8 7.99 -36.02 -26.55
CA GLN A 8 7.79 -34.62 -26.16
C GLN A 8 6.30 -34.26 -26.20
N ARG A 9 5.57 -34.73 -27.22
CA ARG A 9 4.11 -34.57 -27.29
C ARG A 9 3.38 -35.15 -26.08
N ARG A 10 3.79 -36.34 -25.60
CA ARG A 10 3.20 -36.95 -24.38
C ARG A 10 3.48 -36.11 -23.13
N ARG A 11 4.67 -35.52 -23.01
CA ARG A 11 5.01 -34.60 -21.91
C ARG A 11 4.13 -33.34 -21.94
N HIS A 12 3.97 -32.73 -23.11
CA HIS A 12 3.09 -31.56 -23.28
C HIS A 12 1.63 -31.86 -22.94
N VAL A 13 1.10 -33.03 -23.35
CA VAL A 13 -0.28 -33.43 -23.01
C VAL A 13 -0.45 -33.63 -21.51
N ARG A 14 0.53 -34.28 -20.85
CA ARG A 14 0.50 -34.46 -19.40
C ARG A 14 0.54 -33.13 -18.67
N ARG A 15 1.43 -32.22 -19.09
CA ARG A 15 1.52 -30.86 -18.56
C ARG A 15 0.22 -30.08 -18.77
N ALA A 16 -0.40 -30.17 -19.95
CA ALA A 16 -1.66 -29.50 -20.24
C ALA A 16 -2.81 -30.04 -19.38
N LEU A 17 -2.85 -31.35 -19.09
CA LEU A 17 -3.82 -31.94 -18.17
C LEU A 17 -3.60 -31.50 -16.72
N GLU A 18 -2.35 -31.41 -16.28
CA GLU A 18 -1.99 -30.87 -14.96
C GLU A 18 -2.44 -29.41 -14.81
N ILE A 19 -2.15 -28.56 -15.81
CA ILE A 19 -2.63 -27.16 -15.87
C ILE A 19 -4.15 -27.09 -15.97
N TYR A 20 -4.84 -28.00 -16.64
CA TYR A 20 -6.31 -27.97 -16.67
C TYR A 20 -6.93 -28.34 -15.32
N LEU A 21 -6.45 -29.41 -14.69
CA LEU A 21 -6.96 -29.84 -13.38
C LEU A 21 -6.70 -28.78 -12.32
N SER A 22 -5.53 -28.13 -12.37
CA SER A 22 -5.22 -26.91 -11.63
C SER A 22 -6.30 -25.86 -11.69
N LEU A 23 -6.53 -25.34 -12.91
CA LEU A 23 -7.36 -24.17 -13.12
C LEU A 23 -8.80 -24.51 -12.70
N ARG A 24 -9.19 -25.78 -12.80
CA ARG A 24 -10.48 -26.25 -12.32
C ARG A 24 -10.55 -26.33 -10.78
N THR A 25 -9.49 -26.78 -10.11
CA THR A 25 -9.42 -26.84 -8.64
C THR A 25 -9.35 -25.45 -8.03
N ALA A 26 -8.54 -24.56 -8.60
CA ALA A 26 -8.40 -23.15 -8.21
C ALA A 26 -9.61 -22.29 -8.59
N GLY A 27 -10.69 -22.90 -9.10
CA GLY A 27 -11.89 -22.17 -9.49
C GLY A 27 -11.73 -21.25 -10.70
N VAL A 28 -10.59 -21.26 -11.40
CA VAL A 28 -10.30 -20.39 -12.57
C VAL A 28 -11.07 -20.85 -13.82
N VAL A 29 -11.30 -22.15 -14.00
CA VAL A 29 -12.11 -22.66 -15.12
C VAL A 29 -13.21 -23.60 -14.67
N THR A 30 -14.39 -23.41 -15.24
CA THR A 30 -15.52 -24.32 -15.07
C THR A 30 -15.67 -25.22 -16.29
N HIS A 31 -16.09 -26.46 -16.05
CA HIS A 31 -16.35 -27.43 -17.11
C HIS A 31 -17.83 -27.81 -17.11
N VAL A 32 -18.57 -27.29 -18.08
CA VAL A 32 -20.00 -27.56 -18.22
C VAL A 32 -20.28 -28.82 -19.03
N SER A 33 -21.50 -29.36 -18.89
CA SER A 33 -21.95 -30.53 -19.65
C SER A 33 -22.00 -30.23 -21.16
N SER A 34 -21.84 -31.27 -21.99
CA SER A 34 -21.96 -31.11 -23.45
C SER A 34 -23.32 -30.58 -23.88
N ALA A 35 -24.39 -30.95 -23.15
CA ALA A 35 -25.74 -30.47 -23.41
C ALA A 35 -25.88 -28.96 -23.16
N GLN A 36 -25.34 -28.48 -22.03
CA GLN A 36 -25.34 -27.05 -21.70
C GLN A 36 -24.49 -26.24 -22.69
N ALA A 37 -23.32 -26.74 -23.06
CA ALA A 37 -22.46 -26.10 -24.06
C ALA A 37 -23.15 -25.96 -25.43
N ALA A 38 -23.86 -27.01 -25.87
CA ALA A 38 -24.62 -26.98 -27.12
C ALA A 38 -25.80 -26.02 -27.05
N ALA A 39 -26.52 -25.97 -25.92
CA ALA A 39 -27.64 -25.05 -25.72
C ALA A 39 -27.20 -23.58 -25.72
N ASP A 40 -26.07 -23.28 -25.07
CA ASP A 40 -25.54 -21.91 -24.96
C ASP A 40 -24.74 -21.46 -26.20
N GLY A 41 -24.44 -22.38 -27.13
CA GLY A 41 -23.56 -22.12 -28.27
C GLY A 41 -22.12 -21.74 -27.89
N ARG A 42 -21.67 -22.10 -26.68
CA ARG A 42 -20.37 -21.74 -26.11
C ARG A 42 -19.52 -23.00 -25.82
N PRO A 43 -18.17 -22.88 -25.78
CA PRO A 43 -17.30 -23.98 -25.40
C PRO A 43 -17.63 -24.58 -24.02
N ARG A 44 -17.28 -25.87 -23.84
CA ARG A 44 -17.48 -26.60 -22.58
C ARG A 44 -16.58 -26.11 -21.45
N LEU A 45 -15.36 -25.71 -21.79
CA LEU A 45 -14.43 -25.06 -20.88
C LEU A 45 -14.77 -23.57 -20.86
N ARG A 46 -15.04 -23.02 -19.69
CA ARG A 46 -15.39 -21.61 -19.52
C ARG A 46 -14.51 -21.01 -18.42
N PRO A 47 -14.12 -19.73 -18.51
CA PRO A 47 -13.63 -19.00 -17.34
C PRO A 47 -14.67 -19.09 -16.23
N ALA A 48 -14.23 -19.12 -14.97
CA ALA A 48 -15.14 -18.77 -13.89
C ALA A 48 -15.55 -17.30 -14.01
N VAL A 49 -16.72 -16.99 -13.45
CA VAL A 49 -17.47 -15.77 -13.74
C VAL A 49 -16.76 -14.52 -13.18
N ASP A 50 -15.77 -14.71 -12.30
CA ASP A 50 -15.13 -13.66 -11.51
C ASP A 50 -13.68 -13.34 -11.95
N LEU A 51 -13.24 -13.86 -13.10
CA LEU A 51 -11.90 -13.57 -13.63
C LEU A 51 -11.85 -12.30 -14.49
N PRO A 52 -10.78 -11.49 -14.38
CA PRO A 52 -10.49 -10.43 -15.34
C PRO A 52 -10.43 -10.96 -16.78
N ALA A 53 -10.94 -10.18 -17.72
CA ALA A 53 -11.01 -10.56 -19.14
C ALA A 53 -9.61 -10.81 -19.77
N ASP A 54 -8.57 -10.19 -19.21
CA ASP A 54 -7.17 -10.27 -19.63
C ASP A 54 -6.26 -11.02 -18.62
N PHE A 55 -6.84 -11.89 -17.77
CA PHE A 55 -6.10 -12.64 -16.75
C PHE A 55 -4.90 -13.44 -17.32
N ALA A 56 -3.73 -13.25 -16.69
CA ALA A 56 -2.43 -13.74 -17.15
C ALA A 56 -2.20 -15.25 -16.88
N LEU A 57 -2.92 -16.12 -17.59
CA LEU A 57 -2.75 -17.60 -17.49
C LEU A 57 -1.35 -18.11 -17.88
N ASN A 58 -0.52 -17.27 -18.51
CA ASN A 58 0.85 -17.58 -18.89
C ASN A 58 1.86 -17.37 -17.74
N GLN A 59 1.47 -16.68 -16.67
CA GLN A 59 2.32 -16.48 -15.49
C GLN A 59 2.01 -17.56 -14.44
N PRO A 60 3.00 -18.40 -14.05
CA PRO A 60 2.76 -19.54 -13.17
C PRO A 60 2.15 -19.19 -11.80
N LEU A 61 2.50 -18.02 -11.25
CA LEU A 61 2.05 -17.57 -9.93
C LEU A 61 0.78 -16.70 -9.97
N ALA A 62 0.27 -16.31 -11.15
CA ALA A 62 -0.94 -15.49 -11.23
C ALA A 62 -2.17 -16.16 -10.58
N PRO A 63 -2.42 -17.48 -10.75
CA PRO A 63 -3.49 -18.17 -10.02
C PRO A 63 -3.29 -18.17 -8.50
N PHE A 64 -2.04 -18.21 -8.03
CA PHE A 64 -1.76 -18.10 -6.60
C PHE A 64 -2.05 -16.69 -6.08
N ALA A 65 -1.61 -15.64 -6.79
CA ALA A 65 -1.90 -14.27 -6.41
C ALA A 65 -3.41 -14.01 -6.30
N LEU A 66 -4.21 -14.51 -7.26
CA LEU A 66 -5.67 -14.45 -7.19
C LEU A 66 -6.20 -15.11 -5.90
N ALA A 67 -5.82 -16.35 -5.63
CA ALA A 67 -6.26 -17.09 -4.43
C ALA A 67 -5.74 -16.47 -3.12
N ALA A 68 -4.58 -15.81 -3.14
CA ALA A 68 -4.03 -15.13 -1.98
C ALA A 68 -4.80 -13.86 -1.62
N MET A 69 -5.47 -13.22 -2.59
CA MET A 69 -6.30 -12.03 -2.32
C MET A 69 -7.51 -12.38 -1.44
N ASP A 70 -8.05 -13.60 -1.53
CA ASP A 70 -9.11 -14.11 -0.63
C ASP A 70 -8.72 -14.10 0.86
N LEU A 71 -7.42 -14.02 1.17
CA LEU A 71 -6.91 -13.92 2.54
C LEU A 71 -6.99 -12.48 3.08
N LEU A 72 -7.20 -11.50 2.21
CA LEU A 72 -7.29 -10.08 2.57
C LEU A 72 -8.72 -9.70 2.95
N ASN A 73 -8.84 -8.89 4.00
CA ASN A 73 -10.08 -8.19 4.27
C ASN A 73 -10.18 -6.95 3.36
N VAL A 74 -11.23 -6.86 2.54
CA VAL A 74 -11.48 -5.75 1.61
C VAL A 74 -11.71 -4.42 2.33
N ASP A 75 -12.27 -4.48 3.53
CA ASP A 75 -12.55 -3.31 4.36
C ASP A 75 -11.32 -2.88 5.20
N ALA A 76 -10.19 -3.60 5.10
CA ALA A 76 -8.99 -3.25 5.85
C ALA A 76 -8.38 -1.94 5.34
N PRO A 77 -7.91 -1.04 6.22
CA PRO A 77 -7.26 0.21 5.81
C PRO A 77 -5.99 0.01 4.97
N GLU A 78 -5.33 -1.13 5.13
CA GLU A 78 -4.11 -1.52 4.40
C GLU A 78 -4.40 -2.30 3.11
N HIS A 79 -5.68 -2.57 2.79
CA HIS A 79 -6.09 -3.42 1.67
C HIS A 79 -5.39 -3.07 0.35
N THR A 80 -5.38 -1.78 0.00
CA THR A 80 -4.81 -1.27 -1.26
C THR A 80 -3.32 -1.62 -1.40
N VAL A 81 -2.51 -1.42 -0.33
CA VAL A 81 -1.07 -1.72 -0.36
C VAL A 81 -0.77 -3.21 -0.19
N ASP A 82 -1.68 -3.96 0.42
CA ASP A 82 -1.57 -5.42 0.54
C ASP A 82 -1.87 -6.12 -0.79
N VAL A 83 -2.86 -5.65 -1.57
CA VAL A 83 -3.08 -6.10 -2.95
C VAL A 83 -1.82 -5.89 -3.80
N VAL A 84 -1.18 -4.72 -3.69
CA VAL A 84 0.09 -4.44 -4.36
C VAL A 84 1.16 -5.44 -3.91
N SER A 85 1.30 -5.68 -2.61
CA SER A 85 2.31 -6.60 -2.05
C SER A 85 2.16 -8.03 -2.57
N ILE A 86 0.92 -8.53 -2.70
CA ILE A 86 0.64 -9.85 -3.29
C ILE A 86 1.13 -9.90 -4.74
N VAL A 87 0.82 -8.88 -5.53
CA VAL A 87 1.24 -8.83 -6.93
C VAL A 87 2.76 -8.73 -7.03
N GLU A 88 3.40 -7.82 -6.29
CA GLU A 88 4.87 -7.65 -6.29
C GLU A 88 5.61 -8.93 -5.91
N ALA A 89 5.07 -9.72 -4.98
CA ALA A 89 5.64 -11.00 -4.57
C ALA A 89 5.71 -12.05 -5.70
N THR A 90 4.94 -11.87 -6.77
CA THR A 90 4.92 -12.77 -7.94
C THR A 90 5.77 -12.31 -9.12
N LEU A 91 6.29 -11.07 -9.08
CA LEU A 91 7.06 -10.48 -10.18
C LEU A 91 8.55 -10.79 -10.07
N ASP A 92 9.27 -10.58 -11.17
CA ASP A 92 10.74 -10.64 -11.16
C ASP A 92 11.36 -9.52 -10.32
N ASP A 93 12.57 -9.74 -9.79
CA ASP A 93 13.26 -8.76 -8.95
C ASP A 93 13.92 -7.62 -9.76
N PRO A 94 13.64 -6.34 -9.44
CA PRO A 94 14.46 -5.23 -9.88
C PRO A 94 15.71 -5.15 -9.00
N ARG A 95 16.60 -6.14 -9.16
CA ARG A 95 17.77 -6.36 -8.27
C ARG A 95 18.58 -5.10 -7.92
N PRO A 96 18.88 -4.16 -8.86
CA PRO A 96 19.61 -2.94 -8.51
C PRO A 96 18.91 -2.12 -7.41
N LEU A 97 17.58 -1.99 -7.48
CA LEU A 97 16.77 -1.29 -6.47
C LEU A 97 16.75 -2.08 -5.15
N LEU A 98 16.47 -3.39 -5.18
CA LEU A 98 16.38 -4.20 -3.96
C LEU A 98 17.70 -4.21 -3.17
N TYR A 99 18.84 -4.29 -3.87
CA TYR A 99 20.14 -4.16 -3.20
C TYR A 99 20.41 -2.75 -2.68
N ALA A 100 19.86 -1.71 -3.30
CA ALA A 100 19.95 -0.35 -2.77
C ALA A 100 19.10 -0.18 -1.51
N GLN A 101 17.87 -0.70 -1.51
CA GLN A 101 16.98 -0.76 -0.34
C GLN A 101 17.62 -1.52 0.82
N GLN A 102 18.19 -2.71 0.57
CA GLN A 102 18.89 -3.47 1.60
C GLN A 102 20.08 -2.71 2.18
N ARG A 103 20.87 -2.00 1.35
CA ARG A 103 21.96 -1.15 1.84
C ARG A 103 21.46 -0.02 2.74
N ALA A 104 20.35 0.62 2.37
CA ALA A 104 19.73 1.66 3.19
C ALA A 104 19.21 1.10 4.54
N ALA A 105 18.46 -0.01 4.50
CA ALA A 105 17.95 -0.69 5.68
C ALA A 105 19.08 -1.14 6.64
N ARG A 106 20.18 -1.69 6.10
CA ARG A 106 21.39 -2.01 6.89
C ARG A 106 22.01 -0.76 7.52
N GLY A 107 22.02 0.36 6.81
CA GLY A 107 22.51 1.64 7.33
C GLY A 107 21.69 2.14 8.52
N GLU A 108 20.36 2.09 8.40
CA GLU A 108 19.41 2.45 9.47
C GLU A 108 19.55 1.51 10.67
N ALA A 109 19.61 0.19 10.44
CA ALA A 109 19.80 -0.80 11.48
C ALA A 109 21.10 -0.58 12.27
N ILE A 110 22.22 -0.29 11.57
CA ILE A 110 23.50 0.05 12.23
C ILE A 110 23.35 1.29 13.12
N ALA A 111 22.63 2.32 12.65
CA ALA A 111 22.44 3.55 13.40
C ALA A 111 21.59 3.32 14.66
N ALA A 112 20.50 2.55 14.54
CA ALA A 112 19.63 2.17 15.66
C ALA A 112 20.40 1.33 16.70
N MET A 113 21.08 0.25 16.27
CA MET A 113 21.83 -0.61 17.18
C MET A 113 22.99 0.13 17.89
N LYS A 114 23.57 1.15 17.24
CA LYS A 114 24.55 2.05 17.88
C LYS A 114 23.91 2.92 18.96
N ALA A 115 22.70 3.44 18.71
CA ALA A 115 21.97 4.25 19.68
C ALA A 115 21.56 3.42 20.91
N GLU A 116 21.25 2.14 20.70
CA GLU A 116 20.91 1.16 21.76
C GLU A 116 22.12 0.62 22.52
N GLY A 117 23.35 0.95 22.09
CA GLY A 117 24.58 0.53 22.76
C GLY A 117 24.97 -0.94 22.53
N MET A 118 24.47 -1.58 21.48
CA MET A 118 24.73 -2.99 21.15
C MET A 118 26.21 -3.25 20.84
N ASP A 119 26.72 -4.42 21.24
CA ASP A 119 28.10 -4.80 20.98
C ASP A 119 28.38 -4.93 19.47
N TYR A 120 29.65 -4.81 19.07
CA TYR A 120 30.04 -4.96 17.67
C TYR A 120 29.72 -6.35 17.11
N GLU A 121 30.00 -7.43 17.83
CA GLU A 121 29.77 -8.79 17.34
C GLU A 121 28.28 -9.08 17.15
N GLU A 122 27.47 -8.69 18.14
CA GLU A 122 26.00 -8.80 18.09
C GLU A 122 25.41 -8.01 16.92
N ARG A 123 25.90 -6.79 16.66
CA ARG A 123 25.50 -6.00 15.50
C ARG A 123 25.83 -6.68 14.18
N MET A 124 27.04 -7.23 14.06
CA MET A 124 27.46 -7.87 12.82
C MET A 124 26.60 -9.10 12.51
N ALA A 125 26.24 -9.89 13.53
CA ALA A 125 25.32 -11.02 13.38
C ALA A 125 23.90 -10.54 13.00
N ALA A 126 23.35 -9.55 13.70
CA ALA A 126 22.01 -9.02 13.39
C ALA A 126 21.92 -8.43 11.98
N LEU A 127 23.01 -7.85 11.46
CA LEU A 127 23.03 -7.29 10.11
C LEU A 127 23.01 -8.34 9.01
N GLU A 128 23.38 -9.59 9.26
CA GLU A 128 23.28 -10.66 8.25
C GLU A 128 21.83 -10.97 7.89
N GLU A 129 20.91 -10.82 8.86
CA GLU A 129 19.47 -11.04 8.69
C GLU A 129 18.76 -9.84 8.01
N VAL A 130 19.40 -8.67 7.91
CA VAL A 130 18.77 -7.49 7.33
C VAL A 130 18.68 -7.60 5.80
N THR A 131 17.45 -7.73 5.32
CA THR A 131 17.07 -7.73 3.91
C THR A 131 16.43 -6.40 3.49
N TRP A 132 15.94 -6.31 2.25
CA TRP A 132 15.00 -5.26 1.85
C TRP A 132 13.61 -5.52 2.44
N PRO A 133 12.67 -4.56 2.45
CA PRO A 133 11.32 -4.78 2.97
C PRO A 133 10.57 -5.90 2.22
N GLN A 134 10.00 -6.85 2.96
CA GLN A 134 9.30 -8.03 2.44
C GLN A 134 7.85 -8.10 2.98
N PRO A 135 6.97 -7.17 2.56
CA PRO A 135 5.59 -7.11 3.04
C PRO A 135 4.86 -8.43 2.78
N LEU A 136 4.00 -8.83 3.74
CA LEU A 136 3.22 -10.07 3.72
C LEU A 136 4.03 -11.37 3.59
N ALA A 137 5.36 -11.36 3.74
CA ALA A 137 6.16 -12.58 3.59
C ALA A 137 5.73 -13.70 4.56
N GLU A 138 5.40 -13.36 5.79
CA GLU A 138 4.91 -14.30 6.81
C GLU A 138 3.52 -14.88 6.50
N LEU A 139 2.68 -14.12 5.79
CA LEU A 139 1.37 -14.57 5.33
C LEU A 139 1.47 -15.44 4.07
N LEU A 140 2.23 -14.97 3.08
CA LEU A 140 2.26 -15.55 1.74
C LEU A 140 3.12 -16.80 1.65
N THR A 141 4.20 -16.90 2.43
CA THR A 141 5.10 -18.07 2.39
C THR A 141 4.35 -19.35 2.80
N PRO A 142 3.66 -19.40 3.96
CA PRO A 142 2.86 -20.58 4.33
C PRO A 142 1.67 -20.81 3.38
N ALA A 143 1.06 -19.74 2.87
CA ALA A 143 -0.05 -19.85 1.91
C ALA A 143 0.40 -20.51 0.60
N LEU A 144 1.58 -20.16 0.08
CA LEU A 144 2.14 -20.78 -1.11
C LEU A 144 2.45 -22.27 -0.88
N GLU A 145 3.03 -22.63 0.26
CA GLU A 145 3.32 -24.03 0.60
C GLU A 145 2.04 -24.88 0.68
N MET A 146 0.97 -24.34 1.27
CA MET A 146 -0.34 -24.99 1.25
C MET A 146 -0.88 -25.11 -0.18
N TYR A 147 -0.78 -24.04 -0.97
CA TYR A 147 -1.25 -24.01 -2.34
C TYR A 147 -0.50 -25.01 -3.23
N LYS A 148 0.83 -25.17 -3.07
CA LYS A 148 1.68 -26.16 -3.77
C LYS A 148 1.18 -27.61 -3.57
N GLN A 149 0.59 -27.94 -2.42
CA GLN A 149 0.04 -29.29 -2.16
C GLN A 149 -1.11 -29.66 -3.10
N ALA A 150 -2.01 -28.70 -3.35
CA ALA A 150 -3.12 -28.85 -4.29
C ALA A 150 -2.69 -28.58 -5.74
N ASN A 151 -1.54 -27.92 -5.93
CA ASN A 151 -1.09 -27.37 -7.21
C ASN A 151 0.35 -27.75 -7.61
N PRO A 152 0.70 -29.03 -7.88
CA PRO A 152 2.09 -29.47 -8.00
C PRO A 152 2.94 -28.83 -9.13
N TRP A 153 2.33 -28.21 -10.15
CA TRP A 153 3.09 -27.58 -11.26
C TRP A 153 3.75 -26.25 -10.89
N ILE A 154 3.34 -25.62 -9.78
CA ILE A 154 4.00 -24.45 -9.21
C ILE A 154 5.04 -24.82 -8.15
N ALA A 155 5.28 -26.11 -7.89
CA ALA A 155 6.18 -26.56 -6.82
C ALA A 155 7.62 -26.02 -6.95
N GLU A 156 8.08 -25.75 -8.18
CA GLU A 156 9.40 -25.19 -8.47
C GLU A 156 9.44 -23.64 -8.41
N HIS A 157 8.30 -22.98 -8.17
CA HIS A 157 8.21 -21.53 -8.13
C HIS A 157 8.21 -21.05 -6.67
N GLU A 158 9.01 -20.03 -6.41
CA GLU A 158 9.06 -19.34 -5.12
C GLU A 158 8.52 -17.93 -5.27
N LEU A 159 8.01 -17.39 -4.17
CA LEU A 159 7.69 -15.97 -4.09
C LEU A 159 8.97 -15.17 -3.89
N ALA A 160 8.94 -13.93 -4.36
CA ALA A 160 9.94 -12.93 -4.05
C ALA A 160 9.26 -11.73 -3.39
N PRO A 161 8.83 -11.79 -2.12
CA PRO A 161 8.24 -10.64 -1.46
C PRO A 161 9.21 -9.45 -1.48
N LYS A 162 8.69 -8.29 -1.91
CA LYS A 162 9.43 -7.03 -2.07
C LYS A 162 8.45 -5.86 -1.97
N SER A 163 8.98 -4.66 -1.73
CA SER A 163 8.21 -3.42 -1.72
C SER A 163 8.86 -2.45 -2.71
N VAL A 164 8.19 -2.15 -3.82
CA VAL A 164 8.65 -1.13 -4.78
C VAL A 164 7.51 -0.16 -5.06
N VAL A 165 6.42 -0.63 -5.66
CA VAL A 165 5.21 0.19 -5.85
C VAL A 165 4.60 0.52 -4.50
N ARG A 166 4.60 -0.43 -3.55
CA ARG A 166 4.14 -0.17 -2.19
C ARG A 166 4.93 0.95 -1.53
N GLU A 167 6.27 0.92 -1.57
CA GLU A 167 7.08 2.00 -1.01
C GLU A 167 6.76 3.35 -1.65
N MET A 168 6.59 3.41 -2.98
CA MET A 168 6.23 4.65 -3.67
C MET A 168 4.88 5.20 -3.20
N VAL A 169 3.90 4.32 -2.98
CA VAL A 169 2.58 4.70 -2.47
C VAL A 169 2.67 5.16 -1.01
N GLU A 170 3.32 4.40 -0.14
CA GLU A 170 3.42 4.69 1.29
C GLU A 170 4.18 6.00 1.56
N ASN A 171 5.14 6.36 0.70
CA ASN A 171 5.97 7.56 0.84
C ASN A 171 5.60 8.69 -0.13
N ALA A 172 4.52 8.56 -0.89
CA ALA A 172 4.08 9.53 -1.90
C ALA A 172 5.22 9.95 -2.86
N MET A 173 5.93 8.97 -3.43
CA MET A 173 7.08 9.20 -4.31
C MET A 173 6.68 9.30 -5.78
N THR A 174 7.39 10.16 -6.50
CA THR A 174 7.51 10.08 -7.96
C THR A 174 8.56 9.04 -8.38
N PHE A 175 8.67 8.77 -9.67
CA PHE A 175 9.75 7.93 -10.21
C PHE A 175 11.12 8.56 -9.92
N SER A 176 11.25 9.86 -10.19
CA SER A 176 12.46 10.64 -9.91
C SER A 176 12.86 10.61 -8.43
N ASP A 177 11.89 10.66 -7.51
CA ASP A 177 12.17 10.54 -6.07
C ASP A 177 12.75 9.17 -5.72
N LEU A 178 12.16 8.09 -6.26
CA LEU A 178 12.66 6.72 -6.02
C LEU A 178 14.09 6.54 -6.57
N ILE A 179 14.33 7.01 -7.80
CA ILE A 179 15.66 6.94 -8.42
C ILE A 179 16.68 7.76 -7.63
N SER A 180 16.31 8.97 -7.21
CA SER A 180 17.18 9.87 -6.45
C SER A 180 17.48 9.33 -5.05
N ARG A 181 16.46 8.80 -4.35
CA ARG A 181 16.61 8.23 -2.99
C ARG A 181 17.66 7.12 -2.95
N TYR A 182 17.70 6.30 -3.99
CA TYR A 182 18.55 5.10 -4.04
C TYR A 182 19.76 5.21 -4.98
N ASP A 183 20.03 6.39 -5.54
CA ASP A 183 21.13 6.67 -6.48
C ASP A 183 21.14 5.68 -7.68
N LEU A 184 19.98 5.54 -8.34
CA LEU A 184 19.74 4.53 -9.38
C LEU A 184 19.86 5.05 -10.81
N GLY A 185 20.50 6.19 -11.06
CA GLY A 185 20.54 6.83 -12.39
C GLY A 185 21.09 5.96 -13.53
N ARG A 186 21.84 4.88 -13.23
CA ARG A 186 22.33 3.90 -14.22
C ARG A 186 21.42 2.68 -14.41
N SER A 187 20.39 2.55 -13.59
CA SER A 187 19.46 1.41 -13.53
C SER A 187 18.00 1.81 -13.72
N GLU A 188 17.73 3.05 -14.13
CA GLU A 188 16.38 3.59 -14.35
C GLU A 188 15.53 2.67 -15.25
N GLY A 189 16.08 2.21 -16.38
CA GLY A 189 15.37 1.31 -17.28
C GLY A 189 14.99 -0.03 -16.66
N VAL A 190 15.73 -0.53 -15.66
CA VAL A 190 15.37 -1.75 -14.92
C VAL A 190 14.17 -1.49 -14.02
N VAL A 191 14.14 -0.32 -13.36
CA VAL A 191 13.03 0.09 -12.50
C VAL A 191 11.78 0.37 -13.34
N LEU A 192 11.89 1.13 -14.43
CA LEU A 192 10.76 1.41 -15.31
C LEU A 192 10.15 0.14 -15.90
N ARG A 193 10.98 -0.82 -16.33
CA ARG A 193 10.49 -2.12 -16.80
C ARG A 193 9.69 -2.83 -15.71
N TYR A 194 10.22 -2.86 -14.48
CA TYR A 194 9.52 -3.45 -13.35
C TYR A 194 8.19 -2.75 -13.07
N LEU A 195 8.14 -1.41 -13.03
CA LEU A 195 6.89 -0.66 -12.81
C LEU A 195 5.86 -0.93 -13.92
N THR A 196 6.32 -1.07 -15.16
CA THR A 196 5.47 -1.45 -16.29
C THR A 196 4.90 -2.86 -16.12
N ASP A 197 5.72 -3.81 -15.66
CA ASP A 197 5.29 -5.19 -15.40
C ASP A 197 4.32 -5.25 -14.21
N ALA A 198 4.56 -4.46 -13.16
CA ALA A 198 3.66 -4.32 -12.02
C ALA A 198 2.30 -3.73 -12.41
N TYR A 199 2.28 -2.67 -13.22
CA TYR A 199 1.04 -2.10 -13.77
C TYR A 199 0.22 -3.14 -14.55
N ARG A 200 0.88 -3.88 -15.45
CA ARG A 200 0.20 -4.94 -16.22
C ARG A 200 -0.35 -6.03 -15.29
N ALA A 201 0.44 -6.47 -14.32
CA ALA A 201 0.04 -7.53 -13.40
C ALA A 201 -1.13 -7.10 -12.51
N LEU A 202 -1.09 -5.91 -11.92
CA LEU A 202 -2.22 -5.37 -11.13
C LEU A 202 -3.51 -5.33 -11.96
N ARG A 203 -3.43 -4.84 -13.20
CA ARG A 203 -4.58 -4.78 -14.10
C ARG A 203 -5.14 -6.15 -14.50
N GLN A 204 -4.28 -7.17 -14.61
CA GLN A 204 -4.66 -8.49 -15.13
C GLN A 204 -5.05 -9.48 -14.03
N VAL A 205 -4.45 -9.38 -12.85
CA VAL A 205 -4.55 -10.38 -11.78
C VAL A 205 -5.62 -10.01 -10.75
N VAL A 206 -5.79 -8.71 -10.45
CA VAL A 206 -6.72 -8.25 -9.41
C VAL A 206 -8.17 -8.43 -9.88
N PRO A 207 -8.99 -9.26 -9.19
CA PRO A 207 -10.39 -9.49 -9.50
C PRO A 207 -11.27 -8.31 -9.07
N GLU A 208 -12.49 -8.22 -9.59
CA GLU A 208 -13.38 -7.08 -9.37
C GLU A 208 -13.73 -6.85 -7.90
N GLU A 209 -13.85 -7.91 -7.10
CA GLU A 209 -14.14 -7.82 -5.66
C GLU A 209 -13.04 -7.13 -4.84
N HIS A 210 -11.80 -7.18 -5.35
CA HIS A 210 -10.63 -6.53 -4.77
C HIS A 210 -10.30 -5.20 -5.45
N ARG A 211 -11.07 -4.78 -6.48
CA ARG A 211 -10.94 -3.47 -7.13
C ARG A 211 -11.77 -2.42 -6.40
N THR A 212 -11.37 -2.14 -5.17
CA THR A 212 -11.91 -0.97 -4.46
C THR A 212 -11.61 0.32 -5.25
N PRO A 213 -12.32 1.43 -4.95
CA PRO A 213 -12.02 2.72 -5.57
C PRO A 213 -10.55 3.14 -5.42
N GLU A 214 -9.95 2.91 -4.24
CA GLU A 214 -8.53 3.21 -3.98
C GLU A 214 -7.59 2.34 -4.83
N VAL A 215 -7.88 1.04 -4.98
CA VAL A 215 -7.09 0.14 -5.84
C VAL A 215 -7.18 0.55 -7.30
N THR A 216 -8.37 0.97 -7.77
CA THR A 216 -8.56 1.45 -9.14
C THR A 216 -7.76 2.73 -9.38
N GLU A 217 -7.81 3.68 -8.44
CA GLU A 217 -7.02 4.91 -8.48
C GLU A 217 -5.51 4.62 -8.52
N LEU A 218 -5.04 3.65 -7.74
CA LEU A 218 -3.63 3.21 -7.76
C LEU A 218 -3.22 2.64 -9.12
N ILE A 219 -4.06 1.79 -9.73
CA ILE A 219 -3.78 1.20 -11.04
C ILE A 219 -3.72 2.29 -12.12
N ASP A 220 -4.67 3.23 -12.10
CA ASP A 220 -4.71 4.34 -13.04
C ASP A 220 -3.51 5.29 -12.87
N TRP A 221 -3.15 5.61 -11.62
CA TRP A 221 -1.96 6.39 -11.27
C TRP A 221 -0.69 5.72 -11.79
N LEU A 222 -0.49 4.43 -11.50
CA LEU A 222 0.72 3.71 -11.92
C LEU A 222 0.81 3.65 -13.46
N GLY A 223 -0.32 3.46 -14.15
CA GLY A 223 -0.37 3.52 -15.60
C GLY A 223 -0.05 4.91 -16.17
N ALA A 224 -0.50 5.98 -15.51
CA ALA A 224 -0.14 7.35 -15.88
C ALA A 224 1.35 7.64 -15.64
N LEU A 225 1.90 7.20 -14.50
CA LEU A 225 3.32 7.33 -14.16
C LEU A 225 4.21 6.65 -15.19
N VAL A 226 3.91 5.40 -15.56
CA VAL A 226 4.68 4.67 -16.57
C VAL A 226 4.66 5.38 -17.93
N ARG A 227 3.51 5.90 -18.36
CA ARG A 227 3.40 6.65 -19.62
C ARG A 227 4.15 7.99 -19.60
N ALA A 228 4.12 8.69 -18.47
CA ALA A 228 4.84 9.95 -18.30
C ALA A 228 6.35 9.75 -18.40
N VAL A 229 6.89 8.74 -17.71
CA VAL A 229 8.33 8.43 -17.72
C VAL A 229 8.80 7.89 -19.08
N ASP A 230 8.02 7.03 -19.73
CA ASP A 230 8.37 6.52 -21.07
C ASP A 230 8.44 7.67 -22.11
N SER A 231 7.57 8.66 -21.97
CA SER A 231 7.59 9.86 -22.83
C SER A 231 8.77 10.77 -22.52
N SER A 232 9.09 11.02 -21.25
CA SER A 232 10.24 11.87 -20.86
C SER A 232 11.57 11.25 -21.26
N LEU A 233 11.75 9.93 -21.08
CA LEU A 233 12.94 9.23 -21.56
C LEU A 233 13.05 9.32 -23.08
N LEU A 234 11.95 9.15 -23.82
CA LEU A 234 11.97 9.30 -25.27
C LEU A 234 12.42 10.71 -25.69
N ASP A 235 11.89 11.75 -25.04
CA ASP A 235 12.26 13.14 -25.29
C ASP A 235 13.74 13.42 -24.97
N GLU A 236 14.27 12.86 -23.89
CA GLU A 236 15.70 12.97 -23.52
C GLU A 236 16.63 12.29 -24.53
N TRP A 237 16.23 11.11 -25.03
CA TRP A 237 16.97 10.41 -26.08
C TRP A 237 16.94 11.18 -27.39
N GLU A 238 15.80 11.77 -27.76
CA GLU A 238 15.70 12.66 -28.91
C GLU A 238 16.60 13.90 -28.74
N ALA A 239 16.60 14.52 -27.55
CA ALA A 239 17.46 15.67 -27.23
C ALA A 239 18.95 15.33 -27.30
N LEU A 240 19.39 14.20 -26.72
CA LEU A 240 20.77 13.72 -26.78
C LEU A 240 21.18 13.35 -28.22
N GLY A 241 20.27 12.75 -28.99
CA GLY A 241 20.45 12.50 -30.42
C GLY A 241 20.64 13.79 -31.21
N GLN A 242 19.89 14.84 -30.89
CA GLN A 242 20.05 16.17 -31.50
C GLN A 242 21.36 16.87 -31.09
N VAL A 243 21.77 16.74 -29.83
CA VAL A 243 23.05 17.27 -29.31
C VAL A 243 24.25 16.58 -29.95
N GLN A 244 24.22 15.24 -30.10
CA GLN A 244 25.27 14.48 -30.78
C GLN A 244 25.30 14.74 -32.30
N ALA A 245 24.17 15.09 -32.91
CA ALA A 245 24.08 15.39 -34.33
C ALA A 245 24.59 16.80 -34.71
N GLY A 246 24.96 17.67 -33.76
CA GLY A 246 25.58 18.97 -34.04
C GLY A 246 24.73 19.93 -34.89
N LYS A 247 23.40 19.79 -34.89
CA LYS A 247 22.50 20.58 -35.72
C LYS A 247 21.94 21.79 -34.96
N ALA A 248 22.76 22.82 -34.84
CA ALA A 248 22.26 24.18 -34.60
C ALA A 248 21.77 24.76 -35.93
N GLY A 249 20.47 24.64 -36.21
CA GLY A 249 19.80 25.30 -37.33
C GLY A 249 19.03 24.33 -38.24
N GLU A 250 17.70 24.47 -38.22
CA GLU A 250 16.75 23.99 -39.23
C GLU A 250 16.58 22.47 -39.40
N VAL A 251 15.69 21.87 -38.58
CA VAL A 251 14.65 20.94 -39.07
C VAL A 251 13.36 21.15 -38.26
N ALA A 252 12.83 22.37 -38.27
CA ALA A 252 11.50 22.72 -37.76
C ALA A 252 10.39 22.44 -38.81
N GLY A 253 10.38 21.26 -39.47
CA GLY A 253 9.46 21.09 -40.60
C GLY A 253 9.14 19.70 -41.11
N LEU A 254 9.45 18.61 -40.39
CA LEU A 254 9.16 17.26 -40.88
C LEU A 254 8.71 16.28 -39.79
N LEU A 255 7.74 16.66 -38.95
CA LEU A 255 6.83 15.72 -38.25
C LEU A 255 5.49 16.41 -37.91
N ASP A 256 4.98 17.25 -38.83
CA ASP A 256 3.62 17.78 -38.75
C ASP A 256 2.71 16.84 -39.54
N GLY A 257 1.93 16.03 -38.84
CA GLY A 257 0.92 15.13 -39.43
C GLY A 257 0.92 13.72 -38.86
N ASP A 258 -0.13 13.43 -38.08
CA ASP A 258 -0.64 12.10 -37.75
C ASP A 258 -0.10 11.38 -36.49
N ARG A 259 -0.28 12.00 -35.32
CA ARG A 259 -0.60 11.28 -34.07
C ARG A 259 -2.09 11.46 -33.73
N PRO A 260 -2.99 10.53 -34.07
CA PRO A 260 -4.35 10.55 -33.56
C PRO A 260 -4.34 10.09 -32.10
N GLY A 261 -4.59 11.01 -31.16
CA GLY A 261 -4.81 10.70 -29.75
C GLY A 261 -3.64 10.94 -28.79
N ALA A 262 -2.72 11.86 -29.10
CA ALA A 262 -1.89 12.46 -28.06
C ALA A 262 -2.78 13.36 -27.21
N ASP A 263 -3.25 12.81 -26.09
CA ASP A 263 -3.79 13.59 -24.99
C ASP A 263 -2.68 14.56 -24.53
N ASP A 264 -3.00 15.84 -24.39
CA ASP A 264 -2.09 16.94 -24.04
C ASP A 264 -1.63 16.86 -22.56
N SER A 265 -1.50 15.66 -22.00
CA SER A 265 -0.84 15.45 -20.71
C SER A 265 0.66 15.65 -20.90
N SER A 266 1.13 16.89 -20.77
CA SER A 266 2.53 17.18 -20.51
C SER A 266 3.00 16.24 -19.38
N GLY A 267 4.05 15.46 -19.68
CA GLY A 267 4.57 14.35 -18.87
C GLY A 267 5.21 14.80 -17.56
N VAL A 268 4.41 15.37 -16.67
CA VAL A 268 4.82 15.67 -15.30
C VAL A 268 4.61 14.41 -14.47
N GLU A 269 5.70 13.90 -13.91
CA GLU A 269 5.63 12.83 -12.92
C GLU A 269 4.81 13.30 -11.72
N ARG A 270 3.85 12.48 -11.27
CA ARG A 270 2.99 12.78 -10.13
C ARG A 270 3.09 11.66 -9.11
N ALA A 271 3.24 12.03 -7.84
CA ALA A 271 3.13 11.10 -6.73
C ALA A 271 1.69 10.59 -6.59
N PHE A 272 1.53 9.42 -5.96
CA PHE A 272 0.19 8.89 -5.67
C PHE A 272 -0.58 9.85 -4.75
N GLY A 273 -1.80 10.20 -5.14
CA GLY A 273 -2.64 11.20 -4.44
C GLY A 273 -2.36 12.67 -4.83
N ALA A 274 -1.49 12.95 -5.81
CA ALA A 274 -1.29 14.32 -6.30
C ALA A 274 -2.48 14.83 -7.13
N GLY A 275 -2.87 16.09 -6.92
CA GLY A 275 -3.82 16.83 -7.76
C GLY A 275 -3.25 17.16 -9.15
N GLU A 276 -4.08 17.75 -10.01
CA GLU A 276 -3.71 18.11 -11.39
C GLU A 276 -2.51 19.07 -11.46
N ASP A 277 -2.37 19.92 -10.44
CA ASP A 277 -1.29 20.89 -10.24
C ASP A 277 0.00 20.31 -9.64
N GLY A 278 0.01 19.00 -9.33
CA GLY A 278 1.14 18.31 -8.73
C GLY A 278 1.22 18.44 -7.20
N THR A 279 0.28 19.16 -6.57
CA THR A 279 0.20 19.23 -5.10
C THR A 279 -0.46 17.96 -4.57
N VAL A 280 0.19 17.28 -3.64
CA VAL A 280 -0.43 16.16 -2.91
C VAL A 280 -1.22 16.77 -1.76
N ALA A 281 -2.53 16.98 -1.98
CA ALA A 281 -3.42 17.25 -0.85
C ALA A 281 -3.21 16.13 0.17
N PHE A 282 -2.82 16.51 1.39
CA PHE A 282 -2.30 15.61 2.41
C PHE A 282 -3.21 14.40 2.67
N THR A 283 -4.53 14.58 2.53
CA THR A 283 -5.54 13.55 2.78
C THR A 283 -5.84 12.63 1.60
N ARG A 284 -5.36 12.93 0.37
CA ARG A 284 -5.60 12.10 -0.82
C ARG A 284 -4.84 10.79 -0.79
N ASN A 285 -3.62 10.80 -0.27
CA ASN A 285 -2.92 9.56 0.03
C ASN A 285 -3.46 9.00 1.37
N ARG A 286 -4.55 8.24 1.28
CA ARG A 286 -5.26 7.70 2.45
C ARG A 286 -4.35 6.87 3.36
N HIS A 287 -3.42 6.10 2.79
CA HIS A 287 -2.45 5.35 3.57
C HIS A 287 -1.54 6.28 4.40
N ALA A 288 -0.88 7.23 3.75
CA ALA A 288 -0.01 8.19 4.44
C ALA A 288 -0.78 9.01 5.48
N PHE A 289 -2.02 9.37 5.17
CA PHE A 289 -2.89 10.11 6.08
C PHE A 289 -3.26 9.29 7.33
N ARG A 290 -3.67 8.02 7.18
CA ARG A 290 -3.91 7.09 8.30
C ARG A 290 -2.69 6.98 9.21
N VAL A 291 -1.50 6.80 8.62
CA VAL A 291 -0.23 6.71 9.36
C VAL A 291 0.05 8.00 10.14
N ALA A 292 -0.17 9.16 9.52
CA ALA A 292 0.05 10.44 10.17
C ALA A 292 -0.92 10.70 11.34
N VAL A 293 -2.20 10.37 11.17
CA VAL A 293 -3.20 10.47 12.25
C VAL A 293 -2.84 9.56 13.41
N ARG A 294 -2.51 8.28 13.15
CA ARG A 294 -2.08 7.33 14.19
C ARG A 294 -0.82 7.80 14.91
N ARG A 295 0.17 8.33 14.18
CA ARG A 295 1.39 8.90 14.77
C ARG A 295 1.07 10.06 15.72
N GLU A 296 0.19 10.96 15.31
CA GLU A 296 -0.18 12.13 16.11
C GLU A 296 -1.01 11.75 17.35
N MET A 297 -1.88 10.74 17.23
CA MET A 297 -2.54 10.12 18.39
C MET A 297 -1.54 9.48 19.35
N PHE A 298 -0.62 8.66 18.83
CA PHE A 298 0.36 7.96 19.67
C PHE A 298 1.36 8.91 20.34
N ARG A 299 1.66 10.06 19.72
CA ARG A 299 2.46 11.11 20.35
C ARG A 299 1.86 11.57 21.68
N ARG A 300 0.52 11.61 21.81
CA ARG A 300 -0.15 11.90 23.09
C ARG A 300 0.10 10.80 24.10
N VAL A 301 -0.01 9.52 23.69
CA VAL A 301 0.30 8.36 24.55
C VAL A 301 1.74 8.43 25.08
N GLU A 302 2.72 8.76 24.23
CA GLU A 302 4.11 8.91 24.66
C GLU A 302 4.32 10.06 25.66
N LEU A 303 3.56 11.16 25.54
CA LEU A 303 3.62 12.27 26.50
C LEU A 303 2.90 11.91 27.80
N MET A 304 1.78 11.19 27.71
CA MET A 304 1.07 10.64 28.88
C MET A 304 1.97 9.72 29.67
N ALA A 305 2.65 8.77 29.02
CA ALA A 305 3.58 7.84 29.67
C ALA A 305 4.78 8.52 30.36
N ARG A 306 5.12 9.76 29.96
CA ARG A 306 6.16 10.58 30.58
C ARG A 306 5.62 11.56 31.63
N ASP A 307 4.31 11.57 31.83
CA ASP A 307 3.60 12.52 32.69
C ASP A 307 3.86 14.00 32.30
N ASP A 308 4.06 14.26 31.00
CA ASP A 308 4.36 15.59 30.47
C ASP A 308 3.06 16.38 30.17
N VAL A 309 2.36 16.74 31.24
CA VAL A 309 1.09 17.51 31.19
C VAL A 309 1.24 18.87 30.51
N GLU A 310 2.41 19.49 30.60
CA GLU A 310 2.71 20.78 30.00
C GLU A 310 2.75 20.67 28.46
N ALA A 311 3.44 19.65 27.94
CA ALA A 311 3.47 19.38 26.51
C ALA A 311 2.10 18.96 25.96
N LEU A 312 1.35 18.14 26.70
CA LEU A 312 -0.02 17.74 26.34
C LEU A 312 -0.97 18.95 26.31
N GLY A 313 -0.94 19.81 27.33
CA GLY A 313 -1.74 21.03 27.39
C GLY A 313 -1.44 22.00 26.24
N ARG A 314 -0.17 22.12 25.83
CA ARG A 314 0.19 22.91 24.63
C ARG A 314 -0.34 22.29 23.34
N LEU A 315 -0.29 20.97 23.23
CA LEU A 315 -0.67 20.23 22.04
C LEU A 315 -2.18 20.35 21.77
N ASP A 316 -2.99 20.20 22.80
CA ASP A 316 -4.46 20.12 22.70
C ASP A 316 -5.18 21.40 23.16
N ALA A 317 -4.45 22.50 23.37
CA ALA A 317 -5.02 23.79 23.74
C ALA A 317 -6.13 24.27 22.79
N SER A 318 -5.99 24.05 21.47
CA SER A 318 -7.00 24.40 20.47
C SER A 318 -8.30 23.60 20.63
N SER A 319 -8.22 22.42 21.26
CA SER A 319 -9.35 21.53 21.55
C SER A 319 -9.98 21.80 22.93
N GLY A 320 -9.50 22.82 23.65
CA GLY A 320 -9.95 23.11 25.02
C GLY A 320 -9.40 22.15 26.07
N TRP A 321 -8.29 21.46 25.78
CA TRP A 321 -7.55 20.64 26.73
C TRP A 321 -6.28 21.37 27.16
N GLY A 322 -6.37 22.03 28.32
CA GLY A 322 -5.23 22.66 28.96
C GLY A 322 -4.49 21.71 29.91
N GLU A 323 -3.39 22.21 30.48
CA GLU A 323 -2.56 21.49 31.45
C GLU A 323 -3.37 20.96 32.64
N ASP A 324 -4.17 21.81 33.29
CA ASP A 324 -4.99 21.41 34.46
C ASP A 324 -5.92 20.22 34.16
N ARG A 325 -6.50 20.18 32.95
CA ARG A 325 -7.42 19.11 32.54
C ARG A 325 -6.67 17.81 32.26
N TRP A 326 -5.47 17.91 31.68
CA TRP A 326 -4.61 16.76 31.46
C TRP A 326 -4.08 16.19 32.78
N ASP A 327 -3.68 17.05 33.72
CA ASP A 327 -3.24 16.67 35.07
C ASP A 327 -4.33 15.92 35.83
N GLU A 328 -5.56 16.42 35.84
CA GLU A 328 -6.70 15.75 36.48
C GLU A 328 -6.97 14.35 35.87
N VAL A 329 -6.90 14.24 34.54
CA VAL A 329 -7.19 12.99 33.85
C VAL A 329 -6.08 11.96 34.04
N LEU A 330 -4.81 12.37 33.95
CA LEU A 330 -3.67 11.49 34.20
C LEU A 330 -3.61 11.06 35.65
N GLY A 331 -3.91 11.94 36.60
CA GLY A 331 -4.03 11.57 38.02
C GLY A 331 -4.99 10.39 38.23
N ARG A 332 -6.16 10.42 37.58
CA ARG A 332 -7.11 9.29 37.64
C ARG A 332 -6.58 8.00 37.00
N TYR A 333 -5.79 8.09 35.93
CA TYR A 333 -5.16 6.92 35.33
C TYR A 333 -4.11 6.33 36.27
N TRP A 334 -3.25 7.18 36.83
CA TRP A 334 -2.16 6.77 37.74
C TRP A 334 -2.65 6.29 39.11
N ASP A 335 -3.86 6.68 39.52
CA ASP A 335 -4.52 6.10 40.69
C ASP A 335 -4.91 4.62 40.47
N GLU A 336 -5.06 4.20 39.21
CA GLU A 336 -5.50 2.86 38.81
C GLU A 336 -4.35 1.98 38.30
N TYR A 337 -3.43 2.54 37.50
CA TYR A 337 -2.39 1.79 36.79
C TYR A 337 -0.99 2.39 36.99
N ASP A 338 0.03 1.53 36.94
CA ASP A 338 1.43 1.92 37.21
C ASP A 338 2.23 2.36 35.97
N TRP A 339 1.82 1.97 34.76
CA TRP A 339 2.51 2.31 33.51
C TRP A 339 1.55 2.42 32.32
N ILE A 340 2.03 3.06 31.24
CA ILE A 340 1.36 3.12 29.93
C ILE A 340 2.30 2.52 28.90
N GLY A 341 1.81 1.57 28.11
CA GLY A 341 2.60 0.91 27.07
C GLY A 341 2.91 1.86 25.92
N THR A 342 4.19 1.94 25.54
CA THR A 342 4.64 2.77 24.40
C THR A 342 5.44 1.98 23.37
N ASP A 343 5.41 0.65 23.47
CA ASP A 343 6.16 -0.24 22.60
C ASP A 343 5.45 -0.52 21.27
N THR A 344 5.96 -1.48 20.50
CA THR A 344 5.40 -1.84 19.20
C THR A 344 3.97 -2.40 19.33
N SER A 345 3.66 -3.16 20.38
CA SER A 345 2.31 -3.67 20.65
C SER A 345 1.32 -2.54 20.88
N ALA A 346 1.70 -1.51 21.65
CA ALA A 346 0.83 -0.36 21.92
C ALA A 346 0.46 0.44 20.66
N ARG A 347 1.24 0.31 19.57
CA ARG A 347 1.00 0.94 18.26
C ARG A 347 0.16 0.08 17.32
N ALA A 348 -0.29 -1.10 17.75
CA ALA A 348 -1.05 -2.01 16.92
C ALA A 348 -2.32 -1.33 16.37
N ILE A 349 -2.67 -1.65 15.12
CA ILE A 349 -3.84 -1.08 14.44
C ILE A 349 -5.13 -1.35 15.23
N SER A 350 -5.22 -2.49 15.92
CA SER A 350 -6.34 -2.85 16.80
C SER A 350 -6.53 -1.89 17.97
N LEU A 351 -5.46 -1.24 18.43
CA LEU A 351 -5.50 -0.24 19.51
C LEU A 351 -5.67 1.18 18.96
N ALA A 352 -5.56 1.38 17.65
CA ALA A 352 -5.68 2.69 17.00
C ALA A 352 -6.71 2.70 15.85
N PRO A 353 -7.99 2.32 16.11
CA PRO A 353 -9.00 2.31 15.07
C PRO A 353 -9.33 3.73 14.58
N LEU A 354 -9.55 3.85 13.28
CA LEU A 354 -9.97 5.07 12.61
C LEU A 354 -11.33 4.81 11.95
N ASP A 355 -12.34 5.59 12.33
CA ASP A 355 -13.60 5.65 11.60
C ASP A 355 -13.51 6.78 10.57
N GLU A 356 -13.41 6.40 9.30
CA GLU A 356 -13.17 7.31 8.19
C GLU A 356 -14.45 7.97 7.64
N ALA A 357 -15.62 7.50 8.09
CA ALA A 357 -16.92 8.00 7.67
C ALA A 357 -17.93 7.90 8.84
N PRO A 358 -17.66 8.55 9.98
CA PRO A 358 -18.49 8.44 11.16
C PRO A 358 -19.89 9.01 10.88
N ASP A 359 -20.91 8.25 11.23
CA ASP A 359 -22.29 8.73 11.18
C ASP A 359 -22.60 9.68 12.35
N GLU A 360 -23.79 10.30 12.31
CA GLU A 360 -24.19 11.27 13.34
C GLU A 360 -24.20 10.64 14.75
N THR A 361 -24.60 9.38 14.85
CA THR A 361 -24.62 8.60 16.08
C THR A 361 -23.23 8.37 16.65
N ALA A 362 -22.26 8.00 15.80
CA ALA A 362 -20.86 7.82 16.18
C ALA A 362 -20.24 9.15 16.66
N LEU A 363 -20.49 10.25 15.94
CA LEU A 363 -20.03 11.58 16.35
C LEU A 363 -20.63 12.02 17.70
N ALA A 364 -21.93 11.77 17.92
CA ALA A 364 -22.59 12.09 19.18
C ALA A 364 -22.02 11.27 20.35
N ALA A 365 -21.82 9.96 20.14
CA ALA A 365 -21.23 9.07 21.14
C ALA A 365 -19.78 9.45 21.48
N ALA A 366 -19.02 9.98 20.51
CA ALA A 366 -17.67 10.48 20.71
C ALA A 366 -17.60 11.84 21.44
N GLY A 367 -18.74 12.43 21.81
CA GLY A 367 -18.79 13.71 22.51
C GLY A 367 -18.73 14.94 21.60
N VAL A 368 -18.95 14.79 20.29
CA VAL A 368 -19.03 15.94 19.37
C VAL A 368 -20.33 16.71 19.62
N SER A 369 -20.19 18.00 19.96
CA SER A 369 -21.34 18.85 20.28
C SER A 369 -22.35 18.92 19.14
N GLU A 370 -23.65 18.99 19.46
CA GLU A 370 -24.75 19.13 18.48
C GLU A 370 -24.49 20.28 17.49
N ARG A 371 -24.08 21.44 18.00
CA ARG A 371 -23.73 22.60 17.17
C ARG A 371 -22.62 22.31 16.15
N LEU A 372 -21.62 21.51 16.51
CA LEU A 372 -20.53 21.14 15.60
C LEU A 372 -21.00 20.10 14.58
N ARG A 373 -21.83 19.13 15.00
CA ARG A 373 -22.45 18.15 14.09
C ARG A 373 -23.29 18.84 13.02
N ASP A 374 -24.16 19.76 13.41
CA ASP A 374 -24.97 20.58 12.48
C ASP A 374 -24.09 21.37 11.49
N ALA A 375 -22.97 21.92 11.97
CA ALA A 375 -22.05 22.69 11.15
C ALA A 375 -21.28 21.81 10.15
N LEU A 376 -20.89 20.59 10.55
CA LEU A 376 -20.24 19.61 9.68
C LEU A 376 -21.19 19.15 8.59
N GLU A 377 -22.43 18.83 8.93
CA GLU A 377 -23.47 18.44 7.96
C GLU A 377 -23.76 19.58 6.97
N ALA A 378 -23.98 20.80 7.46
CA ALA A 378 -24.27 21.96 6.62
C ALA A 378 -23.10 22.34 5.70
N SER A 379 -21.86 22.08 6.10
CA SER A 379 -20.66 22.38 5.30
C SER A 379 -20.26 21.23 4.37
N GLY A 380 -20.77 20.01 4.58
CA GLY A 380 -20.36 18.82 3.86
C GLY A 380 -18.89 18.43 4.08
N ARG A 381 -18.27 18.90 5.17
CA ARG A 381 -16.87 18.60 5.48
C ARG A 381 -16.73 17.15 5.92
N GLN A 382 -15.78 16.45 5.32
CA GLN A 382 -15.41 15.11 5.75
C GLN A 382 -14.55 15.18 7.00
N VAL A 383 -14.89 14.37 7.99
CA VAL A 383 -14.16 14.21 9.25
C VAL A 383 -13.93 12.74 9.53
N TRP A 384 -12.84 12.44 10.22
CA TRP A 384 -12.58 11.11 10.77
C TRP A 384 -12.68 11.15 12.29
N LEU A 385 -13.07 10.02 12.88
CA LEU A 385 -12.97 9.80 14.30
C LEU A 385 -11.78 8.88 14.58
N ALA A 386 -10.79 9.39 15.30
CA ALA A 386 -9.62 8.64 15.69
C ALA A 386 -9.73 8.20 17.15
N THR A 387 -9.55 6.92 17.41
CA THR A 387 -9.48 6.38 18.77
C THR A 387 -8.10 5.78 19.00
N GLN A 388 -7.54 6.01 20.18
CA GLN A 388 -6.32 5.35 20.64
C GLN A 388 -6.59 4.74 22.02
N VAL A 389 -6.62 3.43 22.07
CA VAL A 389 -6.71 2.63 23.29
C VAL A 389 -5.34 2.59 23.96
N LEU A 390 -5.31 2.71 25.27
CA LEU A 390 -4.08 2.61 26.05
C LEU A 390 -3.79 1.16 26.39
N GLU A 391 -2.53 0.77 26.22
CA GLU A 391 -2.02 -0.49 26.75
C GLU A 391 -1.69 -0.30 28.23
N ASP A 392 -2.43 -0.98 29.09
CA ASP A 392 -2.32 -0.93 30.54
C ASP A 392 -1.68 -2.22 31.11
N PRO A 393 -1.25 -2.21 32.40
CA PRO A 393 -0.59 -3.36 33.03
C PRO A 393 -1.40 -4.66 33.07
N ASP A 394 -2.73 -4.54 33.14
CA ASP A 394 -3.63 -5.68 33.32
C ASP A 394 -4.13 -6.22 31.96
N GLY A 395 -3.97 -5.42 30.89
CA GLY A 395 -4.37 -5.76 29.52
C GLY A 395 -5.88 -5.62 29.29
N ASP A 396 -6.55 -4.81 30.12
CA ASP A 396 -8.00 -4.68 30.14
C ASP A 396 -8.50 -3.73 29.04
N HIS A 397 -7.63 -2.82 28.56
CA HIS A 397 -7.88 -1.89 27.45
C HIS A 397 -9.04 -0.92 27.70
N ASP A 398 -9.21 -0.54 28.96
CA ASP A 398 -10.34 0.25 29.43
C ASP A 398 -10.21 1.73 29.07
N TRP A 399 -8.99 2.26 29.03
CA TRP A 399 -8.73 3.67 28.76
C TRP A 399 -8.49 3.97 27.29
N ARG A 400 -9.03 5.11 26.83
CA ARG A 400 -8.80 5.58 25.45
C ARG A 400 -8.82 7.09 25.31
N LEU A 401 -8.14 7.55 24.27
CA LEU A 401 -8.29 8.88 23.69
C LEU A 401 -9.23 8.80 22.50
N THR A 402 -10.08 9.79 22.33
CA THR A 402 -10.92 9.96 21.15
C THR A 402 -10.78 11.37 20.62
N ALA A 403 -10.57 11.50 19.32
CA ALA A 403 -10.31 12.77 18.67
C ALA A 403 -11.02 12.87 17.32
N LEU A 404 -11.36 14.10 16.94
CA LEU A 404 -11.91 14.46 15.64
C LEU A 404 -10.77 14.93 14.73
N VAL A 405 -10.75 14.46 13.49
CA VAL A 405 -9.78 14.87 12.48
C VAL A 405 -10.52 15.47 11.30
N ASP A 406 -10.29 16.74 11.01
CA ASP A 406 -10.93 17.43 9.90
C ASP A 406 -10.02 17.42 8.67
N LEU A 407 -10.47 16.76 7.60
CA LEU A 407 -9.64 16.53 6.42
C LEU A 407 -9.28 17.85 5.71
N ALA A 408 -10.24 18.77 5.61
CA ALA A 408 -10.02 20.07 4.98
C ALA A 408 -9.08 20.96 5.79
N GLU A 409 -8.96 20.73 7.10
CA GLU A 409 -7.94 21.36 7.92
C GLU A 409 -6.57 20.70 7.76
N CYS A 410 -6.51 19.37 7.71
CA CYS A 410 -5.28 18.63 7.47
C CYS A 410 -4.66 18.96 6.11
N ASP A 411 -5.48 19.10 5.06
CA ASP A 411 -5.02 19.54 3.74
C ASP A 411 -4.47 20.96 3.75
N ARG A 412 -5.08 21.87 4.53
CA ARG A 412 -4.64 23.27 4.62
C ARG A 412 -3.31 23.42 5.36
N ASP A 413 -3.13 22.62 6.42
CA ASP A 413 -1.95 22.66 7.28
C ASP A 413 -0.84 21.69 6.83
N GLU A 414 -1.09 20.89 5.78
CA GLU A 414 -0.21 19.85 5.24
C GLU A 414 0.30 18.86 6.30
N ARG A 415 -0.52 18.59 7.32
CA ARG A 415 -0.22 17.67 8.44
C ARG A 415 -1.50 17.15 9.07
N ALA A 416 -1.41 16.06 9.83
CA ALA A 416 -2.54 15.57 10.61
C ALA A 416 -2.85 16.57 11.73
N VAL A 417 -4.05 17.15 11.68
CA VAL A 417 -4.57 18.02 12.74
C VAL A 417 -5.63 17.24 13.50
N VAL A 418 -5.30 16.92 14.75
CA VAL A 418 -6.10 16.10 15.65
C VAL A 418 -6.71 17.01 16.72
N HIS A 419 -8.03 16.99 16.83
CA HIS A 419 -8.77 17.72 17.86
C HIS A 419 -9.29 16.76 18.93
N LEU A 420 -8.70 16.82 20.12
CA LEU A 420 -9.02 15.90 21.20
C LEU A 420 -10.43 16.15 21.76
N LEU A 421 -11.26 15.11 21.76
CA LEU A 421 -12.63 15.16 22.27
C LEU A 421 -12.68 14.69 23.73
N SER A 422 -12.14 13.49 23.99
CA SER A 422 -12.21 12.86 25.31
C SER A 422 -10.97 12.01 25.60
N VAL A 423 -10.63 11.91 26.88
CA VAL A 423 -9.67 10.95 27.43
C VAL A 423 -10.27 10.38 28.71
N GLY A 424 -10.31 9.05 28.81
CA GLY A 424 -10.86 8.38 29.98
C GLY A 424 -11.20 6.91 29.74
N PRO A 425 -11.75 6.23 30.75
CA PRO A 425 -12.24 4.87 30.63
C PRO A 425 -13.44 4.83 29.68
N GLN A 426 -13.61 3.71 28.97
CA GLN A 426 -14.76 3.47 28.11
C GLN A 426 -16.04 3.59 28.96
N GLN A 427 -16.84 4.62 28.70
CA GLN A 427 -18.17 4.70 29.30
C GLN A 427 -19.01 3.58 28.67
N GLY A 428 -19.38 2.60 29.51
CA GLY A 428 -20.28 1.50 29.14
C GLY A 428 -21.72 1.95 28.91
#